data_AF-D5P1K3-F1
#
_entry.id   AF-D5P1K3-F1
#
_cell.length_a   1.000
_cell.length_b   1.000
_cell.length_c   1.000
_cell.angle_alpha   90.00
_cell.angle_beta   90.00
_cell.angle_gamma   90.00
#
_symmetry.space_group_name_H-M   'P 1'
#
loop_
_entity.id
_entity.type
_entity.pdbx_description
1 polymer ?
#
loop_
_entity_poly.entity_id
_entity_poly.type
_entity_poly.pdbx_seq_one_letter_code
_entity_poly.pdbx_strand_id
1 'polypeptide(L)'
;IKPIGYGAGRDGQRRRLYDEPMTPLDRLLAAGVLSPAQESELLAYRDTLNPAAIARQIADLQAALLRLAKNKTEHLYLAAIPTALPEVRSGIRIQNKTAS
;
A
#
# COMPACT_ATOMS: atom_id res chain seq x y z
N ILE A 1 5.18 -2.88 18.57
CA ILE A 1 4.85 -4.20 19.16
C ILE A 1 5.50 -4.29 20.53
N LYS A 2 4.73 -4.67 21.56
CA LYS A 2 5.23 -4.76 22.95
C LYS A 2 6.00 -6.09 23.09
N PRO A 3 7.21 -6.08 23.68
CA PRO A 3 7.97 -7.32 23.89
C PRO A 3 7.26 -8.21 24.93
N ILE A 4 7.33 -9.52 24.74
CA ILE A 4 6.85 -10.52 25.71
C ILE A 4 7.80 -10.65 26.91
N GLY A 5 9.03 -10.17 26.76
CA GLY A 5 10.02 -10.18 27.82
C GLY A 5 11.33 -9.53 27.40
N TYR A 6 12.32 -9.63 28.29
CA TYR A 6 13.68 -9.18 28.04
C TYR A 6 14.66 -10.30 28.36
N GLY A 7 15.57 -10.58 27.44
CA GLY A 7 16.70 -11.47 27.65
C GLY A 7 18.01 -10.70 27.76
N ALA A 8 19.10 -11.40 28.09
CA ALA A 8 20.46 -10.87 28.02
C ALA A 8 21.19 -11.45 26.80
N GLY A 9 21.82 -10.60 25.99
CA GLY A 9 22.73 -11.04 24.95
C GLY A 9 24.07 -11.52 25.54
N ARG A 10 24.92 -12.16 24.71
CA ARG A 10 26.28 -12.59 25.12
C ARG A 10 27.18 -11.44 25.58
N ASP A 11 26.83 -10.22 25.16
CA ASP A 11 27.43 -8.93 25.51
C ASP A 11 26.86 -8.34 26.82
N GLY A 12 25.96 -9.05 27.51
CA GLY A 12 25.27 -8.58 28.71
C GLY A 12 24.18 -7.54 28.44
N GLN A 13 23.95 -7.17 27.18
CA GLN A 13 22.97 -6.14 26.82
C GLN A 13 21.55 -6.69 26.86
N ARG A 14 20.62 -5.87 27.36
CA ARG A 14 19.21 -6.24 27.45
C ARG A 14 18.57 -6.25 26.07
N ARG A 15 18.09 -7.41 25.62
CA ARG A 15 17.45 -7.59 24.31
C ARG A 15 15.96 -7.84 24.47
N ARG A 16 15.17 -7.28 23.55
CA ARG A 16 13.72 -7.48 23.50
C ARG A 16 13.43 -8.88 22.96
N LEU A 17 12.58 -9.62 23.66
CA LEU A 17 12.04 -10.88 23.18
C LEU A 17 10.62 -10.64 22.66
N TYR A 18 10.36 -11.13 21.47
CA TYR A 18 9.06 -11.03 20.80
C TYR A 18 8.36 -12.38 20.80
N ASP A 19 7.06 -12.36 20.55
CA ASP A 19 6.30 -13.57 20.31
C ASP A 19 6.83 -14.31 19.08
N GLU A 20 6.63 -15.62 19.08
CA GLU A 20 6.97 -16.44 17.94
C GLU A 20 6.10 -16.02 16.73
N PRO A 21 6.68 -15.87 15.53
CA PRO A 21 5.93 -15.46 14.36
C PRO A 21 4.85 -16.51 14.05
N MET A 22 3.60 -16.06 14.08
CA MET A 22 2.42 -16.90 13.87
C MET A 22 1.44 -16.17 12.95
N THR A 23 0.75 -16.91 12.08
CA THR A 23 -0.29 -16.31 11.23
C THR A 23 -1.44 -15.80 12.11
N PRO A 24 -2.19 -14.77 11.68
CA PRO A 24 -3.33 -14.29 12.44
C PRO A 24 -4.37 -15.39 12.74
N LEU A 25 -4.57 -16.34 11.81
CA LEU A 25 -5.47 -17.47 12.00
C LEU A 25 -4.96 -18.43 13.07
N ASP A 26 -3.68 -18.82 13.02
CA ASP A 26 -3.09 -19.72 14.01
C ASP A 26 -3.13 -19.09 15.41
N ARG A 27 -2.93 -17.77 15.51
CA ARG A 27 -3.03 -17.03 16.78
C ARG A 27 -4.47 -17.04 17.33
N LEU A 28 -5.47 -16.94 16.44
CA LEU A 28 -6.87 -17.01 16.83
C LEU A 28 -7.26 -18.40 17.32
N LEU A 29 -6.79 -19.45 16.64
CA LEU A 29 -7.01 -20.85 17.05
C LEU A 29 -6.35 -21.13 18.41
N ALA A 30 -5.11 -20.67 18.61
CA ALA A 30 -4.40 -20.82 19.89
C ALA A 30 -5.08 -20.11 21.06
N ALA A 31 -5.91 -19.08 20.80
CA ALA A 31 -6.62 -18.36 21.86
C ALA A 31 -7.79 -19.16 22.46
N GLY A 32 -8.28 -20.21 21.78
CA GLY A 32 -9.35 -21.07 22.29
C GLY A 32 -10.69 -20.37 22.52
N VAL A 33 -10.92 -19.24 21.84
CA VAL A 33 -12.13 -18.41 21.98
C VAL A 33 -13.26 -18.82 21.02
N LEU A 34 -12.98 -19.74 20.11
CA LEU A 34 -13.91 -20.19 19.07
C LEU A 34 -14.60 -21.49 19.50
N SER A 35 -15.82 -21.68 19.01
CA SER A 35 -16.48 -22.99 19.07
C SER A 35 -15.85 -23.95 18.06
N PRO A 36 -15.94 -25.28 18.28
CA PRO A 36 -15.39 -26.27 17.34
C PRO A 36 -15.92 -26.13 15.90
N ALA A 37 -17.18 -25.70 15.74
CA ALA A 37 -17.78 -25.45 14.43
C ALA A 37 -17.10 -24.28 13.70
N GLN A 38 -16.82 -23.18 14.42
CA GLN A 38 -16.14 -22.01 13.86
C GLN A 38 -14.70 -22.31 13.47
N GLU A 39 -13.98 -23.10 14.28
CA GLU A 39 -12.62 -23.52 13.94
C GLU A 39 -12.61 -24.36 12.66
N SER A 40 -13.52 -25.33 12.56
CA SER A 40 -13.64 -26.18 11.36
C SER A 40 -13.98 -25.37 10.11
N GLU A 41 -14.88 -24.39 10.23
CA GLU A 41 -15.26 -23.52 9.12
C GLU A 41 -14.07 -22.69 8.63
N LEU A 42 -13.32 -22.07 9.54
CA LEU A 42 -12.15 -21.25 9.19
C LEU A 42 -11.02 -22.08 8.57
N LEU A 43 -10.77 -23.28 9.10
CA LEU A 43 -9.77 -24.19 8.55
C LEU A 43 -10.17 -24.67 7.15
N ALA A 44 -11.43 -25.06 6.96
CA ALA A 44 -11.94 -25.44 5.65
C ALA A 44 -11.83 -24.27 4.66
N TYR A 45 -12.21 -23.05 5.08
CA TYR A 45 -12.07 -21.87 4.23
C TYR A 45 -10.62 -21.59 3.86
N ARG A 46 -9.68 -21.63 4.82
CA ARG A 46 -8.23 -21.49 4.58
C ARG A 46 -7.75 -22.46 3.49
N ASP A 47 -8.19 -23.71 3.57
CA ASP A 47 -7.75 -24.76 2.65
C ASP A 47 -8.29 -24.56 1.21
N THR A 48 -9.37 -23.79 1.04
CA THR A 48 -9.84 -23.38 -0.29
C THR A 48 -9.03 -22.24 -0.91
N LEU A 49 -8.26 -21.49 -0.11
CA LEU A 49 -7.54 -20.32 -0.60
C LEU A 49 -6.29 -20.73 -1.37
N ASN A 50 -6.13 -20.17 -2.57
CA ASN A 50 -4.88 -20.21 -3.33
C ASN A 50 -4.32 -18.79 -3.45
N PRO A 51 -3.44 -18.36 -2.52
CA PRO A 51 -2.90 -17.01 -2.51
C PRO A 51 -2.20 -16.60 -3.80
N ALA A 52 -1.50 -17.55 -4.45
CA ALA A 52 -0.80 -17.28 -5.70
C ALA A 52 -1.77 -17.06 -6.88
N ALA A 53 -2.89 -17.78 -6.92
CA ALA A 53 -3.94 -17.53 -7.91
C ALA A 53 -4.63 -16.18 -7.67
N ILE A 54 -4.95 -15.86 -6.41
CA ILE A 54 -5.57 -14.58 -6.04
C ILE A 54 -4.64 -13.41 -6.38
N ALA A 55 -3.34 -13.52 -6.06
CA ALA A 55 -2.36 -12.48 -6.39
C ALA A 55 -2.27 -12.21 -7.89
N ARG A 56 -2.29 -13.26 -8.72
CA ARG A 56 -2.34 -13.11 -10.19
C ARG A 56 -3.60 -12.38 -10.65
N GLN A 57 -4.76 -12.79 -10.15
CA GLN A 57 -6.03 -12.12 -10.50
C GLN A 57 -6.04 -10.65 -10.09
N ILE A 58 -5.52 -10.31 -8.91
CA ILE A 58 -5.39 -8.93 -8.45
C ILE A 58 -4.50 -8.14 -9.41
N ALA A 59 -3.33 -8.68 -9.78
CA ALA A 59 -2.41 -8.01 -10.70
C ALA A 59 -3.04 -7.78 -12.09
N ASP A 60 -3.74 -8.79 -12.62
CA ASP A 60 -4.43 -8.71 -13.91
C ASP A 60 -5.53 -7.64 -13.89
N LEU A 61 -6.34 -7.61 -12.83
CA LEU A 61 -7.38 -6.60 -12.64
C LEU A 61 -6.78 -5.19 -12.52
N GLN A 62 -5.70 -5.03 -11.75
CA GLN A 62 -5.00 -3.75 -11.62
C GLN A 62 -4.44 -3.28 -12.97
N ALA A 63 -3.84 -4.17 -13.75
CA ALA A 63 -3.34 -3.84 -15.09
C ALA A 63 -4.47 -3.41 -16.03
N ALA A 64 -5.61 -4.09 -15.99
CA ALA A 64 -6.79 -3.72 -16.77
C ALA A 64 -7.33 -2.34 -16.37
N LEU A 65 -7.44 -2.06 -15.06
CA LEU A 65 -7.89 -0.77 -14.53
C LEU A 65 -6.95 0.37 -14.95
N LEU A 66 -5.63 0.17 -14.86
CA LEU A 66 -4.64 1.16 -15.30
C LEU A 66 -4.78 1.47 -16.80
N ARG A 67 -4.95 0.44 -17.63
CA ARG A 67 -5.14 0.61 -19.08
C ARG A 67 -6.40 1.41 -19.39
N LEU A 68 -7.51 1.12 -18.71
CA LEU A 68 -8.78 1.83 -18.90
C LEU A 68 -8.71 3.28 -18.41
N ALA A 69 -7.98 3.55 -17.32
CA ALA A 69 -7.85 4.88 -16.75
C ALA A 69 -6.90 5.79 -17.54
N LYS A 70 -5.92 5.23 -18.26
CA LYS A 70 -4.80 5.94 -18.90
C LYS A 70 -5.20 7.27 -19.56
N ASN A 71 -6.05 7.22 -20.60
CA ASN A 71 -6.38 8.40 -21.40
C ASN A 71 -7.11 9.46 -20.57
N LYS A 72 -7.99 9.03 -19.65
CA LYS A 72 -8.73 9.95 -18.77
C LYS A 72 -7.78 10.65 -17.81
N THR A 73 -6.84 9.92 -17.22
CA THR A 73 -5.84 10.50 -16.32
C THR A 73 -4.86 11.41 -17.05
N GLU A 74 -4.42 11.05 -18.26
CA GLU A 74 -3.57 11.89 -19.10
C GLU A 74 -4.29 13.19 -19.49
N HIS A 75 -5.56 13.11 -19.87
CA HIS A 75 -6.34 14.30 -20.21
C HIS A 75 -6.50 15.25 -19.02
N LEU A 76 -6.82 14.73 -17.83
CA LEU A 76 -6.91 15.54 -16.61
C LEU A 76 -5.56 16.17 -16.25
N TYR A 77 -4.46 15.43 -16.41
CA TYR A 77 -3.11 15.95 -16.18
C TYR A 77 -2.79 17.10 -17.13
N LEU A 78 -3.05 16.94 -18.42
CA LEU A 78 -2.84 18.00 -19.42
C LEU A 78 -3.72 19.23 -19.16
N ALA A 79 -4.99 19.03 -18.79
CA ALA A 79 -5.90 20.12 -18.45
C ALA A 79 -5.48 20.88 -17.17
N ALA A 80 -4.74 20.23 -16.28
CA ALA A 80 -4.21 20.86 -15.06
C ALA A 80 -2.91 21.64 -15.30
N ILE A 81 -2.24 21.47 -16.46
CA ILE A 81 -1.09 22.29 -16.82
C ILE A 81 -1.59 23.68 -17.21
N PRO A 82 -1.19 24.75 -16.52
CA PRO A 82 -1.58 26.09 -16.90
C PRO A 82 -1.02 26.40 -18.30
N THR A 83 -1.91 26.74 -19.23
CA THR A 83 -1.57 27.06 -20.63
C THR A 83 -0.65 28.27 -20.75
N ALA A 84 -0.62 29.14 -19.74
CA ALA A 84 0.28 30.29 -19.66
C ALA A 84 1.40 30.01 -18.66
N LEU A 85 2.64 30.31 -19.05
CA LEU A 85 3.76 30.41 -18.11
C LEU A 85 3.37 31.45 -17.03
N PRO A 86 3.65 31.20 -15.74
CA PRO A 86 3.50 32.25 -14.74
C PRO A 86 4.30 33.48 -15.21
N GLU A 87 3.72 34.68 -15.13
CA GLU A 87 4.43 35.90 -15.48
C GLU A 87 5.66 36.05 -14.57
N VAL A 88 6.84 35.61 -15.03
CA VAL A 88 8.09 35.69 -14.26
C VAL A 88 8.63 37.13 -14.19
N ARG A 89 7.93 38.11 -14.79
CA ARG A 89 8.36 39.51 -14.82
C ARG A 89 7.19 40.48 -14.67
N SER A 90 6.58 40.50 -13.49
CA SER A 90 5.66 41.58 -13.06
C SER A 90 6.33 42.98 -13.03
N GLY A 91 7.63 43.11 -13.36
CA GLY A 91 8.40 44.36 -13.23
C GLY A 91 9.17 44.87 -14.44
N ILE A 92 9.13 44.23 -15.63
CA ILE A 92 9.94 44.70 -16.78
C ILE A 92 9.04 45.04 -17.97
N ARG A 93 8.86 46.34 -18.22
CA ARG A 93 8.20 46.88 -19.42
C ARG A 93 9.08 46.67 -20.65
N ILE A 94 8.63 45.85 -21.59
CA ILE A 94 9.24 45.75 -22.93
C ILE A 94 8.55 46.82 -23.79
N GLN A 95 9.28 47.89 -24.14
CA GLN A 95 8.79 48.85 -25.13
C GLN A 95 9.01 48.28 -26.53
N ASN A 96 7.94 47.89 -27.21
CA ASN A 96 8.00 47.58 -28.62
C ASN A 96 8.15 48.89 -29.40
N LYS A 97 9.29 49.04 -30.10
CA LYS A 97 9.53 50.16 -31.01
C LYS A 97 8.65 49.97 -32.24
N THR A 98 7.66 50.85 -32.42
CA THR A 98 6.90 50.96 -33.66
C THR A 98 7.86 51.20 -34.83
N ALA A 99 7.85 50.31 -35.81
CA ALA A 99 8.50 50.53 -37.09
C ALA A 99 7.64 51.49 -37.92
N SER A 100 8.26 52.56 -38.40
CA SER A 100 7.76 53.43 -39.48
C SER A 100 8.05 52.82 -40.84
#